data_AF-A0AAU6HSQ4-F1
#
_entry.id   AF-A0AAU6HSQ4-F1
#
_cell.length_a   1.000
_cell.length_b   1.000
_cell.length_c   1.000
_cell.angle_alpha   90.00
_cell.angle_beta   90.00
_cell.angle_gamma   90.00
#
_symmetry.space_group_name_H-M   'P 1'
#
loop_
_entity.id
_entity.type
_entity.pdbx_description
1 polymer ?
#
loop_
_entity_poly.entity_id
_entity_poly.type
_entity_poly.pdbx_seq_one_letter_code
_entity_poly.pdbx_strand_id
1 'polypeptide(L)'
;MVQKNIPDPGFADDDGSADPALTAALAAYERDRGTEPELLAALAGARVLVPVVAVLGETETGPDGLRREKTSDMAVPTLQAPDGRRALPAFTSMDTLQRWRADARPVAVPLPQALLAASHEQADTVVVDLAGPVTYQLTGPALRALAEGRTSADPLADPAVTDALRALLEAEPAVLLASLVPSAETDATLALGLAPDTDPAGVAQRLARAVAADEVLRARLVRGLDLALLPPGAATDEQALFRR
;
A
#
# COMPACT_ATOMS: atom_id res chain seq x y z
N MET A 1 -35.42 30.40 1.92
CA MET A 1 -34.75 29.61 2.97
C MET A 1 -33.52 28.98 2.34
N VAL A 2 -32.32 29.30 2.82
CA VAL A 2 -31.09 28.67 2.31
C VAL A 2 -31.15 27.20 2.69
N GLN A 3 -31.23 26.32 1.69
CA GLN A 3 -31.20 24.88 1.88
C GLN A 3 -29.84 24.54 2.50
N LYS A 4 -29.84 24.17 3.78
CA LYS A 4 -28.65 23.63 4.44
C LYS A 4 -28.39 22.27 3.79
N ASN A 5 -27.51 22.26 2.80
CA ASN A 5 -27.01 21.04 2.19
C ASN A 5 -26.11 20.36 3.22
N ILE A 6 -26.62 19.33 3.91
CA ILE A 6 -25.78 18.46 4.73
C ILE A 6 -25.11 17.50 3.75
N PRO A 7 -23.77 17.51 3.63
CA PRO A 7 -23.07 16.57 2.74
C PRO A 7 -23.44 15.14 3.14
N ASP A 8 -23.88 14.34 2.18
CA ASP A 8 -24.02 12.89 2.35
C ASP A 8 -22.62 12.28 2.33
N PRO A 9 -22.15 11.67 3.44
CA PRO A 9 -20.82 11.06 3.50
C PRO A 9 -20.72 9.78 2.66
N GLY A 10 -21.81 9.32 2.02
CA GLY A 10 -21.84 8.09 1.21
C GLY A 10 -22.10 6.82 2.03
N PHE A 11 -22.38 6.97 3.33
CA PHE A 11 -22.54 5.90 4.30
C PHE A 11 -23.74 6.13 5.23
N ALA A 12 -24.81 6.76 4.74
CA ALA A 12 -25.99 7.09 5.55
C ALA A 12 -26.67 5.86 6.18
N ASP A 13 -26.59 4.70 5.51
CA ASP A 13 -27.15 3.42 5.96
C ASP A 13 -26.11 2.50 6.62
N ASP A 14 -24.91 3.02 6.95
CA ASP A 14 -23.87 2.24 7.62
C ASP A 14 -24.28 1.89 9.06
N ASP A 15 -24.46 0.60 9.31
CA ASP A 15 -24.81 0.06 10.63
C ASP A 15 -23.59 -0.11 11.55
N GLY A 16 -22.40 0.26 11.06
CA GLY A 16 -21.13 0.19 11.78
C GLY A 16 -20.56 -1.23 11.89
N SER A 17 -21.18 -2.22 11.26
CA SER A 17 -20.63 -3.58 11.17
C SER A 17 -19.49 -3.67 10.15
N ALA A 18 -18.60 -4.64 10.33
CA ALA A 18 -17.53 -4.90 9.36
C ALA A 18 -18.10 -5.59 8.11
N ASP A 19 -17.54 -5.25 6.95
CA ASP A 19 -17.83 -6.00 5.72
C ASP A 19 -17.46 -7.49 5.92
N PRO A 20 -18.39 -8.44 5.68
CA PRO A 20 -18.13 -9.86 5.80
C PRO A 20 -16.96 -10.35 4.94
N ALA A 21 -16.77 -9.80 3.73
CA ALA A 21 -15.67 -10.16 2.84
C ALA A 21 -14.33 -9.71 3.41
N LEU A 22 -14.25 -8.48 3.93
CA LEU A 22 -13.05 -7.97 4.60
C LEU A 22 -12.73 -8.76 5.88
N THR A 23 -13.76 -9.10 6.66
CA THR A 23 -13.61 -9.93 7.88
C THR A 23 -13.05 -11.30 7.53
N ALA A 24 -13.56 -11.93 6.47
CA ALA A 24 -13.07 -13.23 6.01
C ALA A 24 -11.62 -13.14 5.51
N ALA A 25 -11.28 -12.08 4.76
CA ALA A 25 -9.93 -11.86 4.24
C ALA A 25 -8.91 -11.60 5.36
N LEU A 26 -9.26 -10.78 6.36
CA LEU A 26 -8.42 -10.57 7.55
C LEU A 26 -8.19 -11.88 8.31
N ALA A 27 -9.24 -12.69 8.50
CA ALA A 27 -9.11 -13.97 9.16
C ALA A 27 -8.27 -14.97 8.35
N ALA A 28 -8.37 -14.97 7.01
CA ALA A 28 -7.52 -15.76 6.14
C ALA A 28 -6.04 -15.35 6.28
N TYR A 29 -5.77 -14.05 6.21
CA TYR A 29 -4.44 -13.46 6.35
C TYR A 29 -3.79 -13.77 7.71
N GLU A 30 -4.58 -13.77 8.79
CA GLU A 30 -4.07 -14.14 10.11
C GLU A 30 -3.58 -15.59 10.17
N ARG A 31 -4.24 -16.51 9.44
CA ARG A 31 -3.85 -17.92 9.35
C ARG A 31 -2.72 -18.17 8.36
N ASP A 32 -2.71 -17.42 7.26
CA ASP A 32 -1.72 -17.54 6.20
C ASP A 32 -1.40 -16.15 5.62
N ARG A 33 -0.18 -15.66 5.88
CA ARG A 33 0.28 -14.35 5.37
C ARG A 33 0.37 -14.31 3.84
N GLY A 34 0.40 -15.47 3.19
CA GLY A 34 0.35 -15.58 1.73
C GLY A 34 -0.96 -15.10 1.12
N THR A 35 -2.05 -14.96 1.90
CA THR A 35 -3.34 -14.45 1.43
C THR A 35 -3.49 -12.93 1.56
N GLU A 36 -2.37 -12.21 1.70
CA GLU A 36 -2.38 -10.74 1.68
C GLU A 36 -2.98 -10.16 0.38
N PRO A 37 -2.75 -10.72 -0.83
CA PRO A 37 -3.37 -10.20 -2.05
C PRO A 37 -4.90 -10.15 -1.98
N GLU A 38 -5.55 -11.16 -1.42
CA GLU A 38 -7.01 -11.19 -1.22
C GLU A 38 -7.46 -10.14 -0.21
N LEU A 39 -6.66 -9.90 0.84
CA LEU A 39 -6.90 -8.82 1.80
C LEU A 39 -6.80 -7.45 1.16
N LEU A 40 -5.79 -7.20 0.31
CA LEU A 40 -5.66 -5.94 -0.41
C LEU A 40 -6.84 -5.71 -1.38
N ALA A 41 -7.27 -6.76 -2.08
CA ALA A 41 -8.45 -6.68 -2.94
C ALA A 41 -9.73 -6.33 -2.16
N ALA A 42 -9.94 -6.94 -0.98
CA ALA A 42 -11.08 -6.61 -0.12
C ALA A 42 -10.98 -5.18 0.46
N LEU A 43 -9.77 -4.74 0.83
CA LEU A 43 -9.52 -3.42 1.38
C LEU A 43 -9.75 -2.29 0.37
N ALA A 44 -9.43 -2.50 -0.91
CA ALA A 44 -9.49 -1.45 -1.94
C ALA A 44 -10.87 -0.78 -2.09
N GLY A 45 -11.94 -1.54 -1.86
CA GLY A 45 -13.32 -1.04 -1.89
C GLY A 45 -13.94 -0.79 -0.52
N ALA A 46 -13.20 -1.05 0.57
CA ALA A 46 -13.77 -1.06 1.90
C ALA A 46 -14.05 0.34 2.45
N ARG A 47 -15.15 0.43 3.21
CA ARG A 47 -15.36 1.48 4.21
C ARG A 47 -14.45 1.18 5.41
N VAL A 48 -13.73 2.20 5.88
CA VAL A 48 -13.01 2.17 7.16
C VAL A 48 -13.50 3.30 8.06
N LEU A 49 -13.39 3.10 9.37
CA LEU A 49 -13.67 4.11 10.38
C LEU A 49 -12.33 4.71 10.82
N VAL A 50 -12.12 5.98 10.51
CA VAL A 50 -11.00 6.76 11.06
C VAL A 50 -11.49 7.38 12.36
N PRO A 51 -10.80 7.16 13.50
CA PRO A 51 -11.21 7.74 14.76
C PRO A 51 -10.92 9.24 14.78
N VAL A 52 -11.81 10.00 15.41
CA VAL A 52 -11.53 11.37 15.82
C VAL A 52 -11.75 11.49 17.32
N VAL A 53 -10.77 12.09 18.00
CA VAL A 53 -10.80 12.26 19.45
C VAL A 53 -10.72 13.76 19.77
N ALA A 54 -11.42 14.16 20.83
CA ALA A 54 -11.25 15.50 21.36
C ALA A 54 -9.88 15.58 22.04
N VAL A 55 -9.02 16.46 21.55
CA VAL A 55 -7.77 16.79 22.23
C VAL A 55 -8.00 18.07 23.01
N LEU A 56 -7.69 18.03 24.30
CA LEU A 56 -7.68 19.23 25.14
C LEU A 56 -6.63 20.19 24.59
N GLY A 57 -7.08 21.36 24.12
CA GLY A 57 -6.20 22.44 23.67
C GLY A 57 -5.45 23.10 24.82
N GLU A 58 -4.68 24.14 24.51
CA GLU A 58 -3.89 24.91 25.47
C GLU A 58 -4.74 25.38 26.67
N THR A 59 -4.31 25.03 27.89
CA THR A 59 -4.93 25.52 29.12
C THR A 59 -4.30 26.85 29.52
N GLU A 60 -5.05 27.94 29.48
CA GLU A 60 -4.61 29.22 30.05
C GLU A 60 -4.98 29.26 31.54
N THR A 61 -4.06 29.70 32.40
CA THR A 61 -4.38 29.96 33.82
C THR A 61 -4.79 31.41 33.94
N GLY A 62 -6.05 31.65 34.32
CA GLY A 62 -6.56 33.00 34.52
C GLY A 62 -5.89 33.72 35.71
N PRO A 63 -6.05 35.05 35.84
CA PRO A 63 -5.55 35.81 36.99
C PRO A 63 -6.14 35.36 38.34
N ASP A 64 -7.23 34.58 38.31
CA ASP A 64 -7.90 33.92 39.43
C ASP A 64 -7.26 32.56 39.81
N GLY A 65 -6.20 32.13 39.11
CA GLY A 65 -5.55 30.85 39.34
C GLY A 65 -6.33 29.64 38.81
N LEU A 66 -7.45 29.86 38.12
CA LEU A 66 -8.27 28.79 37.55
C LEU A 66 -7.79 28.48 36.13
N ARG A 67 -7.55 27.19 35.83
CA ARG A 67 -7.37 26.73 34.45
C ARG A 67 -8.68 26.91 33.71
N ARG A 68 -8.64 27.63 32.59
CA ARG A 68 -9.76 27.75 31.67
C ARG A 68 -9.37 27.11 30.35
N GLU A 69 -10.16 26.13 29.94
CA GLU A 69 -10.06 25.47 28.65
C GLU A 69 -10.62 26.41 27.60
N LYS A 70 -9.79 26.82 26.62
CA LYS A 70 -10.15 27.86 25.66
C LYS A 70 -10.65 27.29 24.33
N THR A 71 -10.19 26.10 23.95
CA THR A 71 -10.57 25.42 22.70
C THR A 71 -10.49 23.90 22.86
N SER A 72 -11.44 23.19 22.23
CA SER A 72 -11.38 21.74 22.02
C SER A 72 -11.19 21.50 20.53
N ASP A 73 -10.04 20.96 20.15
CA ASP A 73 -9.75 20.61 18.76
C ASP A 73 -10.05 19.12 18.53
N MET A 74 -10.71 18.83 17.41
CA MET A 74 -10.98 17.46 16.97
C MET A 74 -9.78 16.99 16.16
N ALA A 75 -9.06 15.98 16.65
CA ALA A 75 -7.85 15.47 15.99
C ALA A 75 -8.00 14.02 15.56
N VAL A 76 -7.40 13.70 14.43
CA VAL A 76 -7.16 12.31 14.02
C VAL A 76 -5.93 11.82 14.80
N PRO A 77 -6.09 10.86 15.72
CA PRO A 77 -4.98 10.39 16.52
C PRO A 77 -3.98 9.67 15.61
N THR A 78 -2.71 10.07 15.68
CA THR A 78 -1.61 9.34 15.03
C THR A 78 -0.86 8.51 16.07
N LEU A 79 -0.63 7.24 15.79
CA LEU A 79 0.23 6.38 16.59
C LEU A 79 1.69 6.72 16.28
N GLN A 80 2.55 6.75 17.29
CA GLN A 80 3.98 6.97 17.11
C GLN A 80 4.76 5.78 17.70
N ALA A 81 5.56 5.14 16.86
CA ALA A 81 6.49 4.11 17.29
C ALA A 81 7.76 4.74 17.92
N PRO A 82 8.51 4.00 18.77
CA PRO A 82 9.73 4.53 19.40
C PRO A 82 10.80 4.97 18.40
N ASP A 83 10.79 4.44 17.19
CA ASP A 83 11.68 4.80 16.09
C ASP A 83 11.23 6.07 15.33
N GLY A 84 10.16 6.72 15.78
CA GLY A 84 9.61 7.93 15.19
C GLY A 84 8.61 7.69 14.05
N ARG A 85 8.44 6.44 13.59
CA ARG A 85 7.43 6.13 12.56
C ARG A 85 6.03 6.45 13.06
N ARG A 86 5.20 6.93 12.15
CA ARG A 86 3.84 7.39 12.40
C ARG A 86 2.86 6.46 11.70
N ALA A 87 1.78 6.10 12.39
CA ALA A 87 0.74 5.26 11.81
C ALA A 87 -0.66 5.81 12.09
N LEU A 88 -1.52 5.77 11.07
CA LEU A 88 -2.93 6.11 11.19
C LEU A 88 -3.72 4.88 11.65
N PRO A 89 -4.42 4.91 12.79
CA PRO A 89 -5.36 3.86 13.15
C PRO A 89 -6.62 3.94 12.27
N ALA A 90 -7.06 2.80 11.75
CA ALA A 90 -8.31 2.65 11.02
C ALA A 90 -9.03 1.38 11.50
N PHE A 91 -10.35 1.38 11.48
CA PHE A 91 -11.16 0.30 12.04
C PHE A 91 -12.18 -0.21 11.02
N THR A 92 -12.37 -1.53 10.98
CA THR A 92 -13.35 -2.15 10.09
C THR A 92 -14.77 -2.02 10.64
N SER A 93 -14.94 -1.90 11.96
CA SER A 93 -16.25 -1.80 12.61
C SER A 93 -16.24 -0.92 13.86
N MET A 94 -17.44 -0.57 14.32
CA MET A 94 -17.64 0.12 15.59
C MET A 94 -17.16 -0.71 16.79
N ASP A 95 -17.30 -2.04 16.74
CA ASP A 95 -16.83 -2.93 17.81
C ASP A 95 -15.30 -2.87 17.96
N THR A 96 -14.56 -2.96 16.85
CA THR A 96 -13.09 -2.92 16.88
C THR A 96 -12.58 -1.54 17.31
N LEU A 97 -13.27 -0.46 16.90
CA LEU A 97 -13.00 0.91 17.33
C LEU A 97 -13.23 1.09 18.85
N GLN A 98 -14.38 0.65 19.36
CA GLN A 98 -14.74 0.82 20.77
C GLN A 98 -13.86 -0.01 21.70
N ARG A 99 -13.41 -1.20 21.26
CA ARG A 99 -12.42 -2.00 21.98
C ARG A 99 -11.06 -1.28 22.10
N TRP A 100 -10.69 -0.48 21.10
CA TRP A 100 -9.48 0.34 21.17
C TRP A 100 -9.66 1.57 22.05
N ARG A 101 -10.72 2.36 21.83
CA ARG A 101 -10.97 3.61 22.54
C ARG A 101 -12.46 3.97 22.55
N ALA A 102 -13.08 3.88 23.72
CA ALA A 102 -14.53 4.06 23.88
C ALA A 102 -15.03 5.49 23.63
N ASP A 103 -14.20 6.52 23.80
CA ASP A 103 -14.54 7.93 23.55
C ASP A 103 -14.23 8.41 22.13
N ALA A 104 -13.67 7.53 21.27
CA ALA A 104 -13.40 7.86 19.88
C ALA A 104 -14.69 7.98 19.07
N ARG A 105 -14.80 9.06 18.29
CA ARG A 105 -15.93 9.27 17.38
C ARG A 105 -15.58 8.70 16.01
N PRO A 106 -16.42 7.84 15.42
CA PRO A 106 -16.14 7.26 14.11
C PRO A 106 -16.35 8.30 12.99
N VAL A 107 -15.44 8.30 12.02
CA VAL A 107 -15.66 8.93 10.72
C VAL A 107 -15.52 7.85 9.66
N ALA A 108 -16.65 7.44 9.08
CA ALA A 108 -16.70 6.49 7.98
C ALA A 108 -16.19 7.13 6.69
N VAL A 109 -15.17 6.53 6.09
CA VAL A 109 -14.57 6.98 4.84
C VAL A 109 -14.20 5.79 3.97
N PRO A 110 -14.15 5.93 2.63
CA PRO A 110 -13.53 4.93 1.78
C PRO A 110 -12.03 4.84 2.08
N LEU A 111 -11.43 3.65 1.95
CA LEU A 111 -10.00 3.48 2.21
C LEU A 111 -9.10 4.51 1.50
N PRO A 112 -9.30 4.87 0.22
CA PRO A 112 -8.49 5.91 -0.44
C PRO A 112 -8.45 7.24 0.32
N GLN A 113 -9.56 7.64 0.96
CA GLN A 113 -9.60 8.85 1.77
C GLN A 113 -8.84 8.70 3.10
N ALA A 114 -8.86 7.50 3.72
CA ALA A 114 -8.03 7.21 4.87
C ALA A 114 -6.53 7.22 4.51
N LEU A 115 -6.15 6.73 3.32
CA LEU A 115 -4.76 6.79 2.83
C LEU A 115 -4.30 8.24 2.60
N LEU A 116 -5.17 9.09 2.06
CA LEU A 116 -4.90 10.53 1.97
C LEU A 116 -4.70 11.13 3.36
N ALA A 117 -5.57 10.82 4.33
CA ALA A 117 -5.42 11.28 5.70
C ALA A 117 -4.09 10.82 6.33
N ALA A 118 -3.68 9.57 6.10
CA ALA A 118 -2.38 9.06 6.54
C ALA A 118 -1.23 9.88 5.95
N SER A 119 -1.28 10.20 4.65
CA SER A 119 -0.28 11.05 4.01
C SER A 119 -0.24 12.47 4.59
N HIS A 120 -1.39 13.09 4.89
CA HIS A 120 -1.46 14.41 5.52
C HIS A 120 -0.85 14.38 6.93
N GLU A 121 -1.07 13.29 7.65
CA GLU A 121 -0.48 13.02 8.96
C GLU A 121 0.96 12.50 8.89
N GLN A 122 1.61 12.51 7.72
CA GLN A 122 2.97 11.98 7.53
C GLN A 122 3.14 10.56 8.11
N ALA A 123 2.07 9.77 8.07
CA ALA A 123 2.04 8.39 8.49
C ALA A 123 2.36 7.49 7.30
N ASP A 124 3.38 6.62 7.46
CA ASP A 124 3.81 5.66 6.44
C ASP A 124 3.07 4.32 6.53
N THR A 125 2.14 4.22 7.47
CA THR A 125 1.43 3.00 7.82
C THR A 125 -0.02 3.32 8.21
N VAL A 126 -0.96 2.51 7.74
CA VAL A 126 -2.32 2.44 8.29
C VAL A 126 -2.45 1.15 9.08
N VAL A 127 -2.79 1.24 10.36
CA VAL A 127 -3.02 0.07 11.21
C VAL A 127 -4.51 -0.20 11.27
N VAL A 128 -4.93 -1.30 10.65
CA VAL A 128 -6.30 -1.78 10.63
C VAL A 128 -6.56 -2.63 11.88
N ASP A 129 -7.64 -2.31 12.60
CA ASP A 129 -8.13 -3.04 13.79
C ASP A 129 -7.03 -3.28 14.84
N LEU A 130 -6.45 -2.20 15.34
CA LEU A 130 -5.38 -2.24 16.36
C LEU A 130 -5.75 -3.05 17.63
N ALA A 131 -7.04 -3.10 17.99
CA ALA A 131 -7.54 -3.89 19.13
C ALA A 131 -8.07 -5.28 18.75
N GLY A 132 -7.80 -5.74 17.53
CA GLY A 132 -8.21 -7.05 17.00
C GLY A 132 -9.65 -7.07 16.47
N PRO A 133 -10.15 -8.25 16.03
CA PRO A 133 -9.62 -9.58 16.32
C PRO A 133 -8.36 -9.94 15.52
N VAL A 134 -8.12 -9.25 14.39
CA VAL A 134 -6.90 -9.36 13.58
C VAL A 134 -6.36 -7.96 13.38
N THR A 135 -5.10 -7.72 13.75
CA THR A 135 -4.43 -6.45 13.47
C THR A 135 -3.61 -6.56 12.20
N TYR A 136 -3.84 -5.66 11.25
CA TYR A 136 -3.13 -5.61 9.99
C TYR A 136 -2.41 -4.27 9.81
N GLN A 137 -1.16 -4.33 9.36
CA GLN A 137 -0.36 -3.14 9.08
C GLN A 137 -0.25 -2.97 7.57
N LEU A 138 -1.04 -2.04 7.02
CA LEU A 138 -0.93 -1.63 5.64
C LEU A 138 0.23 -0.65 5.52
N THR A 139 1.36 -1.09 4.99
CA THR A 139 2.60 -0.31 4.87
C THR A 139 3.36 -0.63 3.58
N GLY A 140 4.41 0.14 3.28
CA GLY A 140 5.35 -0.16 2.19
C GLY A 140 4.68 -0.39 0.82
N PRO A 141 5.03 -1.47 0.09
CA PRO A 141 4.47 -1.77 -1.24
C PRO A 141 2.94 -1.89 -1.26
N ALA A 142 2.34 -2.48 -0.22
CA ALA A 142 0.89 -2.67 -0.11
C ALA A 142 0.16 -1.33 0.05
N LEU A 143 0.65 -0.45 0.93
CA LEU A 143 0.10 0.90 1.09
C LEU A 143 0.19 1.70 -0.21
N ARG A 144 1.35 1.63 -0.89
CA ARG A 144 1.55 2.29 -2.18
C ARG A 144 0.58 1.77 -3.25
N ALA A 145 0.39 0.45 -3.32
CA ALA A 145 -0.53 -0.17 -4.26
C ALA A 145 -1.96 0.35 -4.09
N LEU A 146 -2.49 0.31 -2.87
CA LEU A 146 -3.85 0.79 -2.61
C LEU A 146 -3.96 2.31 -2.81
N ALA A 147 -2.93 3.10 -2.48
CA ALA A 147 -2.90 4.54 -2.71
C ALA A 147 -2.94 4.91 -4.20
N GLU A 148 -2.42 4.04 -5.06
CA GLU A 148 -2.44 4.18 -6.53
C GLU A 148 -3.69 3.56 -7.17
N GLY A 149 -4.62 3.05 -6.36
CA GLY A 149 -5.83 2.38 -6.85
C GLY A 149 -5.59 0.98 -7.41
N ARG A 150 -4.40 0.40 -7.17
CA ARG A 150 -4.11 -1.01 -7.47
C ARG A 150 -4.61 -1.89 -6.34
N THR A 151 -4.77 -3.19 -6.60
CA THR A 151 -5.22 -4.19 -5.61
C THR A 151 -4.14 -5.23 -5.30
N SER A 152 -2.96 -5.12 -5.90
CA SER A 152 -1.84 -6.03 -5.70
C SER A 152 -0.56 -5.25 -5.44
N ALA A 153 0.20 -5.71 -4.45
CA ALA A 153 1.54 -5.23 -4.14
C ALA A 153 2.64 -5.95 -4.96
N ASP A 154 2.25 -6.93 -5.78
CA ASP A 154 3.19 -7.71 -6.60
C ASP A 154 3.90 -6.82 -7.62
N PRO A 155 5.24 -6.71 -7.56
CA PRO A 155 6.01 -5.94 -8.54
C PRO A 155 5.83 -6.44 -9.99
N LEU A 156 5.52 -7.72 -10.21
CA LEU A 156 5.25 -8.26 -11.55
C LEU A 156 3.94 -7.71 -12.15
N ALA A 157 3.01 -7.31 -11.29
CA ALA A 157 1.74 -6.71 -11.68
C ALA A 157 1.77 -5.17 -11.63
N ASP A 158 2.90 -4.55 -11.28
CA ASP A 158 3.04 -3.10 -11.23
C ASP A 158 3.37 -2.53 -12.62
N PRO A 159 2.46 -1.75 -13.25
CA PRO A 159 2.68 -1.20 -14.58
C PRO A 159 3.94 -0.34 -14.66
N ALA A 160 4.28 0.38 -13.59
CA ALA A 160 5.47 1.24 -13.57
C ALA A 160 6.76 0.40 -13.65
N VAL A 161 6.78 -0.79 -13.05
CA VAL A 161 7.90 -1.73 -13.14
C VAL A 161 7.98 -2.31 -14.55
N THR A 162 6.87 -2.78 -15.10
CA THR A 162 6.85 -3.40 -16.43
C THR A 162 7.21 -2.42 -17.54
N ASP A 163 6.75 -1.17 -17.42
CA ASP A 163 7.03 -0.11 -18.40
C ASP A 163 8.49 0.33 -18.34
N ALA A 164 9.05 0.51 -17.14
CA ALA A 164 10.47 0.84 -16.96
C ALA A 164 11.36 -0.28 -17.51
N LEU A 165 11.07 -1.54 -17.20
CA LEU A 165 11.80 -2.68 -17.77
C LEU A 165 11.69 -2.72 -19.29
N ARG A 166 10.50 -2.51 -19.86
CA ARG A 166 10.31 -2.48 -21.32
C ARG A 166 11.18 -1.40 -21.97
N ALA A 167 11.23 -0.20 -21.41
CA ALA A 167 12.07 0.88 -21.92
C ALA A 167 13.57 0.53 -21.90
N LEU A 168 14.05 -0.12 -20.82
CA LEU A 168 15.43 -0.58 -20.73
C LEU A 168 15.75 -1.68 -21.75
N LEU A 169 14.81 -2.61 -21.98
CA LEU A 169 14.96 -3.71 -22.93
C LEU A 169 14.92 -3.21 -24.39
N GLU A 170 14.09 -2.21 -24.69
CA GLU A 170 14.08 -1.54 -26.00
C GLU A 170 15.42 -0.88 -26.32
N ALA A 171 16.07 -0.30 -25.30
CA ALA A 171 17.38 0.34 -25.42
C ALA A 171 18.57 -0.63 -25.58
N GLU A 172 18.37 -1.95 -25.38
CA GLU A 172 19.39 -2.98 -25.56
C GLU A 172 19.10 -3.80 -26.84
N PRO A 173 19.80 -3.54 -27.97
CA PRO A 173 19.54 -4.19 -29.24
C PRO A 173 19.75 -5.72 -29.23
N ALA A 174 20.59 -6.22 -28.32
CA ALA A 174 20.90 -7.64 -28.23
C ALA A 174 19.77 -8.48 -27.61
N VAL A 175 18.79 -7.86 -26.93
CA VAL A 175 17.65 -8.59 -26.36
C VAL A 175 16.58 -8.77 -27.44
N LEU A 176 16.19 -10.02 -27.69
CA LEU A 176 15.09 -10.35 -28.60
C LEU A 176 13.79 -10.67 -27.86
N LEU A 177 13.92 -11.15 -26.63
CA LEU A 177 12.81 -11.58 -25.80
C LEU A 177 13.13 -11.30 -24.33
N ALA A 178 12.12 -10.91 -23.56
CA ALA A 178 12.19 -11.01 -22.12
C ALA A 178 10.86 -11.47 -21.51
N SER A 179 10.95 -12.22 -20.41
CA SER A 179 9.82 -12.54 -19.53
C SER A 179 10.19 -12.27 -18.07
N LEU A 180 9.18 -11.89 -17.28
CA LEU A 180 9.33 -11.69 -15.85
C LEU A 180 8.69 -12.87 -15.14
N VAL A 181 9.47 -13.57 -14.32
CA VAL A 181 9.06 -14.83 -13.67
C VAL A 181 9.14 -14.65 -12.14
N PRO A 182 8.18 -15.20 -11.37
CA PRO A 182 8.25 -15.16 -9.91
C PRO A 182 9.54 -15.76 -9.36
N SER A 183 10.09 -15.15 -8.30
CA SER A 183 11.29 -15.63 -7.60
C SER A 183 11.02 -15.80 -6.10
N ALA A 184 11.61 -16.84 -5.52
CA ALA A 184 11.58 -17.05 -4.07
C ALA A 184 12.53 -16.10 -3.33
N GLU A 185 13.65 -15.71 -3.96
CA GLU A 185 14.74 -14.96 -3.32
C GLU A 185 14.67 -13.45 -3.60
N THR A 186 14.38 -13.10 -4.85
CA THR A 186 14.31 -11.72 -5.36
C THR A 186 12.86 -11.33 -5.67
N ASP A 187 12.61 -10.08 -6.05
CA ASP A 187 11.25 -9.65 -6.43
C ASP A 187 10.78 -10.37 -7.70
N ALA A 188 11.69 -10.60 -8.65
CA ALA A 188 11.44 -11.43 -9.83
C ALA A 188 12.75 -11.87 -10.51
N THR A 189 12.65 -12.82 -11.43
CA THR A 189 13.70 -13.13 -12.40
C THR A 189 13.32 -12.58 -13.77
N LEU A 190 14.17 -11.73 -14.34
CA LEU A 190 14.07 -11.28 -15.73
C LEU A 190 14.82 -12.27 -16.62
N ALA A 191 14.08 -13.14 -17.29
CA ALA A 191 14.62 -14.10 -18.23
C ALA A 191 14.79 -13.45 -19.61
N LEU A 192 15.98 -13.53 -20.18
CA LEU A 192 16.39 -12.82 -21.40
C LEU A 192 16.72 -13.83 -22.51
N GLY A 193 16.04 -13.70 -23.64
CA GLY A 193 16.43 -14.33 -24.90
C GLY A 193 17.25 -13.34 -25.73
N LEU A 194 18.49 -13.70 -26.02
CA LEU A 194 19.42 -12.82 -26.72
C LEU A 194 19.60 -13.20 -28.20
N ALA A 195 20.00 -12.23 -29.02
CA ALA A 195 20.39 -12.45 -30.40
C ALA A 195 21.59 -13.40 -30.50
N PRO A 196 21.69 -14.21 -31.56
CA PRO A 196 22.89 -15.00 -31.82
C PRO A 196 24.12 -14.09 -31.95
N ASP A 197 25.30 -14.62 -31.62
CA ASP A 197 26.59 -13.94 -31.73
C ASP A 197 26.77 -12.66 -30.90
N THR A 198 25.95 -12.45 -29.86
CA THR A 198 26.17 -11.40 -28.85
C THR A 198 27.09 -11.87 -27.72
N ASP A 199 27.62 -10.93 -26.93
CA ASP A 199 28.29 -11.21 -25.64
C ASP A 199 27.25 -11.21 -24.51
N PRO A 200 26.80 -12.39 -24.02
CA PRO A 200 25.72 -12.45 -23.04
C PRO A 200 26.11 -11.83 -21.69
N ALA A 201 27.38 -11.98 -21.29
CA ALA A 201 27.86 -11.43 -20.04
C ALA A 201 27.91 -9.89 -20.10
N GLY A 202 28.37 -9.34 -21.22
CA GLY A 202 28.37 -7.90 -21.46
C GLY A 202 26.96 -7.30 -21.48
N VAL A 203 26.00 -7.97 -22.12
CA VAL A 203 24.58 -7.56 -22.13
C VAL A 203 24.00 -7.57 -20.72
N ALA A 204 24.17 -8.68 -19.98
CA ALA A 204 23.66 -8.81 -18.61
C ALA A 204 24.25 -7.73 -17.69
N GLN A 205 25.54 -7.41 -17.80
CA GLN A 205 26.17 -6.35 -17.00
C GLN A 205 25.62 -4.96 -17.32
N ARG A 206 25.37 -4.64 -18.60
CA ARG A 206 24.78 -3.34 -18.98
C ARG A 206 23.35 -3.21 -18.46
N LEU A 207 22.54 -4.24 -18.63
CA LEU A 207 21.16 -4.27 -18.12
C LEU A 207 21.13 -4.19 -16.60
N ALA A 208 21.98 -4.94 -15.89
CA ALA A 208 22.05 -4.85 -14.43
C ALA A 208 22.39 -3.44 -13.95
N ARG A 209 23.33 -2.75 -14.62
CA ARG A 209 23.64 -1.34 -14.30
C ARG A 209 22.48 -0.40 -14.60
N ALA A 210 21.79 -0.60 -15.73
CA ALA A 210 20.65 0.22 -16.12
C ALA A 210 19.49 0.05 -15.14
N VAL A 211 19.13 -1.18 -14.78
CA VAL A 211 18.12 -1.50 -13.76
C VAL A 211 18.50 -0.88 -12.41
N ALA A 212 19.75 -1.00 -11.99
CA ALA A 212 20.21 -0.44 -10.73
C ALA A 212 20.25 1.10 -10.69
N ALA A 213 20.27 1.75 -11.86
CA ALA A 213 20.28 3.21 -12.00
C ALA A 213 18.87 3.81 -12.23
N ASP A 214 17.89 2.99 -12.61
CA ASP A 214 16.53 3.44 -12.86
C ASP A 214 15.80 3.78 -11.54
N GLU A 215 15.34 5.02 -11.42
CA GLU A 215 14.71 5.52 -10.19
C GLU A 215 13.40 4.81 -9.85
N VAL A 216 12.60 4.45 -10.87
CA VAL A 216 11.33 3.76 -10.68
C VAL A 216 11.60 2.35 -10.16
N LEU A 217 12.48 1.60 -10.82
CA LEU A 217 12.83 0.25 -10.42
C LEU A 217 13.44 0.22 -9.02
N ARG A 218 14.35 1.15 -8.69
CA ARG A 218 14.90 1.29 -7.33
C ARG A 218 13.85 1.58 -6.26
N ALA A 219 12.83 2.37 -6.59
CA ALA A 219 11.78 2.73 -5.65
C ALA A 219 10.77 1.60 -5.45
N ARG A 220 10.55 0.77 -6.48
CA ARG A 220 9.51 -0.27 -6.54
C ARG A 220 10.00 -1.64 -6.12
N LEU A 221 11.23 -1.99 -6.44
CA LEU A 221 11.82 -3.29 -6.16
C LEU A 221 12.59 -3.25 -4.83
N VAL A 222 12.18 -4.09 -3.89
CA VAL A 222 12.73 -4.14 -2.53
C VAL A 222 13.93 -5.10 -2.46
N ARG A 223 13.80 -6.27 -3.08
CA ARG A 223 14.82 -7.33 -3.12
C ARG A 223 15.63 -7.33 -4.42
N GLY A 224 15.18 -6.59 -5.44
CA GLY A 224 15.83 -6.48 -6.74
C GLY A 224 15.40 -7.59 -7.70
N LEU A 225 16.12 -7.71 -8.82
CA LEU A 225 15.86 -8.71 -9.86
C LEU A 225 17.07 -9.60 -10.08
N ASP A 226 16.81 -10.89 -10.33
CA ASP A 226 17.78 -11.78 -10.95
C ASP A 226 17.70 -11.67 -12.47
N LEU A 227 18.85 -11.88 -13.14
CA LEU A 227 18.90 -12.00 -14.59
C LEU A 227 19.17 -13.46 -14.96
N ALA A 228 18.30 -14.04 -15.78
CA ALA A 228 18.49 -15.38 -16.34
C ALA A 228 18.69 -15.29 -17.86
N LEU A 229 19.66 -16.03 -18.40
CA LEU A 229 19.88 -16.12 -19.84
C LEU A 229 19.22 -17.39 -20.37
N LEU A 230 18.28 -17.22 -21.29
CA LEU A 230 17.59 -18.33 -21.92
C LEU A 230 18.48 -18.97 -22.99
N PRO A 231 18.42 -20.30 -23.18
CA PRO A 231 19.16 -20.95 -24.26
C PRO A 231 18.63 -20.47 -25.63
N PRO A 232 19.49 -20.42 -26.66
CA PRO A 232 19.06 -20.04 -28.01
C PRO A 232 17.90 -20.91 -28.51
N GLY A 233 16.84 -20.26 -29.00
CA GLY A 233 15.65 -20.96 -29.49
C GLY A 233 14.72 -21.52 -28.41
N ALA A 234 14.91 -21.14 -27.13
CA ALA A 234 13.92 -21.41 -26.08
C ALA A 234 12.53 -20.93 -26.51
N ALA A 235 11.53 -21.81 -26.35
CA ALA A 235 10.15 -21.47 -26.63
C ALA A 235 9.70 -20.31 -25.74
N THR A 236 8.89 -19.44 -26.33
CA THR A 236 8.33 -18.29 -25.64
C THR A 236 7.11 -18.71 -24.85
N ASP A 237 7.03 -18.30 -23.60
CA ASP A 237 5.76 -18.31 -22.89
C ASP A 237 4.82 -17.25 -23.50
N GLU A 238 3.51 -17.46 -23.46
CA GLU A 238 2.51 -16.51 -23.98
C GLU A 238 2.54 -15.17 -23.21
N GLN A 239 3.18 -15.14 -22.04
CA GLN A 239 3.29 -13.99 -21.13
C GLN A 239 4.60 -13.20 -21.28
N ALA A 240 5.14 -13.08 -22.49
CA ALA A 240 6.37 -12.33 -22.72
C ALA A 240 6.21 -10.84 -22.35
N LEU A 241 7.08 -10.34 -21.46
CA LEU A 241 7.16 -8.92 -21.11
C LEU A 241 7.60 -8.09 -22.33
N PHE A 242 8.56 -8.58 -23.10
CA PHE A 242 9.14 -7.87 -24.25
C PHE A 242 9.45 -8.83 -25.39
N ARG A 243 9.25 -8.38 -26.64
CA ARG A 243 9.67 -9.09 -27.85
C ARG A 243 10.01 -8.10 -28.96
N ARG A 244 11.06 -8.41 -29.72
CA ARG A 244 11.49 -7.70 -30.93
C ARG A 244 11.22 -8.52 -32.18
#